data_AF-A0A5C9EQG3-F1
#
_entry.id   AF-A0A5C9EQG3-F1
#
_cell.length_a   1.000
_cell.length_b   1.000
_cell.length_c   1.000
_cell.angle_alpha   90.00
_cell.angle_beta   90.00
_cell.angle_gamma   90.00
#
_symmetry.space_group_name_H-M   'P 1'
#
loop_
_entity.id
_entity.type
_entity.pdbx_description
1 polymer ?
#
loop_
_entity_poly.entity_id
_entity_poly.type
_entity_poly.pdbx_seq_one_letter_code
_entity_poly.pdbx_strand_id
1 'polypeptide(L)'
;MRKHGIGRWNYSEEAKKWVFVRQENGKRKYKYQIKTPKEFQELIKQLELLNNQLLHEKDPHKNKEIFEKMKKITKQLQNMKKIER
;
A
#
# COMPACT_ATOMS: atom_id res chain seq x y z
N MET A 1 6.09 -15.49 16.15
CA MET A 1 5.91 -15.36 14.69
C MET A 1 5.00 -14.19 14.39
N ARG A 2 5.53 -13.12 13.80
CA ARG A 2 4.73 -11.96 13.39
C ARG A 2 3.84 -12.33 12.22
N LYS A 3 2.55 -11.99 12.34
CA LYS A 3 1.54 -12.37 11.36
C LYS A 3 1.54 -11.35 10.24
N HIS A 4 2.04 -11.72 9.06
CA HIS A 4 1.74 -10.96 7.83
C HIS A 4 0.23 -10.71 7.72
N GLY A 5 -0.15 -9.49 7.32
CA GLY A 5 -1.56 -9.15 7.11
C GLY A 5 -2.17 -10.06 6.06
N ILE A 6 -3.34 -10.64 6.36
CA ILE A 6 -4.07 -11.52 5.45
C ILE A 6 -4.80 -10.65 4.41
N GLY A 7 -4.84 -11.11 3.17
CA GLY A 7 -5.56 -10.47 2.06
C GLY A 7 -4.84 -9.27 1.45
N ARG A 8 -3.56 -9.05 1.78
CA ARG A 8 -2.77 -7.93 1.24
C ARG A 8 -1.31 -8.30 1.01
N TRP A 9 -0.63 -7.51 0.19
CA TRP A 9 0.82 -7.56 0.04
C TRP A 9 1.51 -6.93 1.24
N ASN A 10 2.56 -7.60 1.72
CA ASN A 10 3.41 -7.13 2.80
C ASN A 10 4.86 -7.20 2.32
N TYR A 11 5.65 -6.16 2.50
CA TYR A 11 7.08 -6.20 2.20
C TYR A 11 7.85 -6.77 3.37
N SER A 12 8.61 -7.85 3.15
CA SER A 12 9.53 -8.41 4.13
C SER A 12 10.92 -7.81 3.94
N GLU A 13 11.34 -7.00 4.91
CA GLU A 13 12.70 -6.44 4.93
C GLU A 13 13.75 -7.53 5.11
N GLU A 14 13.50 -8.51 5.98
CA GLU A 14 14.37 -9.66 6.24
C GLU A 14 14.58 -10.50 4.97
N ALA A 15 13.49 -10.86 4.29
CA ALA A 15 13.56 -11.68 3.08
C ALA A 15 13.84 -10.85 1.80
N LYS A 16 13.86 -9.51 1.91
CA LYS A 16 13.92 -8.55 0.79
C LYS A 16 12.93 -8.87 -0.34
N LYS A 17 11.71 -9.31 0.03
CA LYS A 17 10.68 -9.82 -0.88
C LYS A 17 9.29 -9.39 -0.45
N TRP A 18 8.39 -9.29 -1.41
CA TRP A 18 6.96 -9.12 -1.18
C TRP A 18 6.29 -10.45 -0.86
N VAL A 19 5.41 -10.44 0.13
CA VAL A 19 4.68 -11.59 0.66
C VAL A 19 3.19 -11.28 0.67
N PHE A 20 2.41 -12.01 -0.14
CA PHE A 20 0.96 -12.00 -0.05
C PHE A 20 0.49 -13.20 0.75
N VAL A 21 -0.37 -12.97 1.73
CA VAL A 21 -0.90 -14.04 2.57
C VAL A 21 -2.39 -14.16 2.36
N ARG A 22 -2.85 -15.34 1.98
CA ARG A 22 -4.28 -15.66 1.89
C ARG A 22 -4.63 -16.81 2.80
N GLN A 23 -5.86 -16.81 3.30
CA GLN A 23 -6.40 -17.94 4.04
C GLN A 23 -7.21 -18.80 3.07
N GLU A 24 -6.88 -20.09 3.00
CA GLU A 24 -7.55 -21.07 2.15
C GLU A 24 -7.72 -22.34 2.98
N ASN A 25 -8.97 -22.75 3.20
CA ASN A 25 -9.34 -23.91 4.04
C ASN A 25 -8.71 -23.89 5.45
N GLY A 26 -8.76 -22.73 6.12
CA GLY A 26 -8.18 -22.56 7.46
C GLY A 26 -6.66 -22.51 7.52
N LYS A 27 -5.96 -22.76 6.39
CA LYS A 27 -4.50 -22.69 6.29
C LYS A 27 -4.06 -21.39 5.62
N ARG A 28 -2.91 -20.87 6.04
CA ARG A 28 -2.28 -19.71 5.39
C ARG A 28 -1.47 -20.17 4.19
N LYS A 29 -1.74 -19.60 3.03
CA LYS A 29 -0.89 -19.73 1.84
C LYS A 29 -0.14 -18.43 1.60
N TYR A 30 1.13 -18.57 1.27
CA TYR A 30 2.05 -17.45 1.05
C TYR A 30 2.45 -17.42 -0.43
N LYS A 31 2.38 -16.24 -1.04
CA LYS A 31 2.93 -15.99 -2.38
C LYS A 31 4.06 -14.97 -2.23
N TYR A 32 5.23 -15.32 -2.76
CA TYR A 32 6.43 -14.50 -2.70
C TYR A 32 6.75 -13.92 -4.06
N GLN A 33 7.24 -12.69 -4.10
CA GLN A 33 7.82 -12.12 -5.32
C GLN A 33 8.86 -11.06 -4.98
N ILE A 34 9.86 -10.91 -5.85
CA ILE A 34 10.89 -9.86 -5.72
C ILE A 34 10.34 -8.54 -6.28
N LYS A 35 9.65 -8.62 -7.42
CA LYS A 35 9.08 -7.44 -8.09
C LYS A 35 7.97 -6.81 -7.24
N THR A 36 7.89 -5.49 -7.29
CA THR A 36 6.82 -4.72 -6.66
C THR A 36 5.45 -5.17 -7.17
N PRO A 37 4.46 -5.40 -6.29
CA PRO A 37 3.11 -5.79 -6.69
C PRO A 37 2.42 -4.70 -7.52
N LYS A 38 1.53 -5.12 -8.41
CA LYS A 38 0.74 -4.20 -9.23
C LYS A 38 -0.07 -3.25 -8.35
N GLU A 39 -0.64 -3.76 -7.27
CA GLU A 39 -1.43 -3.01 -6.30
C GLU A 39 -0.60 -1.88 -5.66
N PHE A 40 0.66 -2.15 -5.32
CA PHE A 40 1.55 -1.11 -4.80
C PHE A 40 1.88 -0.06 -5.87
N GLN A 41 2.16 -0.50 -7.10
CA GLN A 41 2.44 0.41 -8.22
C GLN A 41 1.22 1.30 -8.56
N GLU A 42 0.02 0.75 -8.50
CA GLU A 42 -1.23 1.50 -8.72
C GLU A 42 -1.43 2.56 -7.64
N LEU A 43 -1.16 2.25 -6.37
CA LEU A 43 -1.22 3.23 -5.28
C LEU A 43 -0.22 4.38 -5.48
N ILE A 44 1.00 4.08 -5.95
CA ILE A 44 1.99 5.13 -6.28
C ILE A 44 1.48 6.02 -7.41
N LYS A 45 0.96 5.43 -8.50
CA LYS A 45 0.38 6.19 -9.62
C LYS A 45 -0.78 7.08 -9.18
N GLN A 46 -1.65 6.59 -8.31
CA GLN A 46 -2.74 7.39 -7.76
C GLN A 46 -2.22 8.57 -6.91
N LEU A 47 -1.15 8.35 -6.14
CA LEU A 47 -0.52 9.40 -5.35
C LEU A 47 0.08 10.48 -6.27
N GLU A 48 0.76 10.10 -7.35
CA GLU A 48 1.31 11.02 -8.36
C GLU A 48 0.20 11.84 -9.02
N LEU A 49 -0.91 11.21 -9.40
CA LEU A 49 -2.07 11.90 -9.96
C LEU A 49 -2.66 12.94 -9.00
N LEU A 50 -2.88 12.55 -7.74
CA LEU A 50 -3.42 13.46 -6.72
C LEU A 50 -2.45 14.60 -6.42
N ASN A 51 -1.15 14.34 -6.39
CA ASN A 51 -0.15 15.39 -6.20
C ASN A 51 -0.17 16.40 -7.35
N ASN A 52 -0.28 15.92 -8.59
CA ASN A 52 -0.41 16.79 -9.76
C ASN A 52 -1.70 17.62 -9.71
N GLN A 53 -2.81 17.05 -9.24
CA GLN A 53 -4.05 17.80 -9.02
C GLN A 53 -3.88 18.87 -7.94
N LEU A 54 -3.24 18.52 -6.82
CA LEU A 54 -3.01 19.42 -5.69
C LEU A 54 -2.22 20.67 -6.10
N LEU A 55 -1.22 20.52 -6.97
CA LEU A 55 -0.38 21.63 -7.45
C LEU A 55 -1.15 22.69 -8.26
N HIS A 56 -2.28 22.32 -8.88
CA HIS A 56 -3.06 23.21 -9.73
C HIS A 56 -4.40 23.61 -9.11
N GLU A 57 -4.78 23.02 -7.97
CA GLU A 57 -6.06 23.27 -7.31
C GLU A 57 -6.02 24.57 -6.50
N LYS A 58 -6.87 25.52 -6.88
CA LYS A 58 -6.99 26.85 -6.25
C LYS A 58 -8.10 26.88 -5.20
N ASP A 59 -9.06 25.95 -5.28
CA ASP A 59 -10.14 25.84 -4.31
C ASP A 59 -9.62 25.15 -3.03
N PRO A 60 -9.61 25.85 -1.88
CA PRO A 60 -9.12 25.29 -0.62
C PRO A 60 -9.92 24.08 -0.13
N HIS A 61 -11.22 23.98 -0.46
CA HIS A 61 -12.03 22.83 -0.09
C HIS A 61 -11.63 21.58 -0.88
N LYS A 62 -11.47 21.72 -2.20
CA LYS A 62 -10.98 20.63 -3.05
C LYS A 62 -9.54 20.25 -2.73
N ASN A 63 -8.69 21.23 -2.43
CA ASN A 63 -7.32 20.98 -1.98
C ASN A 63 -7.28 20.07 -0.74
N LYS A 64 -8.12 20.37 0.25
CA LYS A 64 -8.28 19.54 1.46
C LYS A 64 -8.75 18.12 1.13
N GLU A 65 -9.72 17.96 0.23
CA GLU A 65 -10.20 16.63 -0.19
C GLU A 65 -9.10 15.80 -0.87
N ILE A 66 -8.31 16.41 -1.76
CA ILE A 66 -7.18 15.77 -2.43
C ILE A 66 -6.16 15.32 -1.38
N PHE A 67 -5.82 16.19 -0.42
CA PHE A 67 -4.89 15.86 0.65
C PHE A 67 -5.37 14.70 1.53
N GLU A 68 -6.65 14.65 1.88
CA GLU A 68 -7.22 13.54 2.65
C GLU A 68 -7.21 12.21 1.85
N LYS A 69 -7.42 12.26 0.53
CA LYS A 69 -7.25 11.08 -0.34
C LYS A 69 -5.79 10.61 -0.35
N MET A 70 -4.83 11.53 -0.48
CA MET A 70 -3.40 11.21 -0.42
C MET A 70 -3.02 10.56 0.91
N LYS A 71 -3.51 11.08 2.04
CA LYS A 71 -3.30 10.45 3.37
C LYS A 71 -3.78 9.01 3.42
N LYS A 72 -4.96 8.72 2.87
CA LYS A 72 -5.51 7.35 2.83
C LYS A 72 -4.60 6.40 2.05
N ILE A 73 -4.12 6.82 0.87
CA ILE A 73 -3.20 6.04 0.04
C ILE A 73 -1.86 5.83 0.75
N THR A 74 -1.29 6.88 1.34
CA THR A 74 -0.04 6.78 2.11
C THR A 74 -0.16 5.80 3.27
N LYS A 75 -1.29 5.82 3.99
CA LYS A 75 -1.55 4.85 5.07
C LYS A 75 -1.63 3.42 4.54
N GLN A 76 -2.24 3.20 3.37
CA GLN A 76 -2.26 1.88 2.74
C GLN A 76 -0.85 1.40 2.36
N LEU A 77 -0.05 2.26 1.72
CA LEU A 77 1.35 1.96 1.37
C LEU A 77 2.19 1.64 2.62
N GLN A 78 2.03 2.42 3.69
CA GLN A 78 2.70 2.17 4.98
C GLN A 78 2.29 0.82 5.58
N ASN A 79 0.99 0.50 5.55
CA ASN A 79 0.49 -0.80 6.04
C ASN A 79 1.02 -1.99 5.24
N MET A 80 1.36 -1.80 3.97
CA MET A 80 2.04 -2.83 3.16
C MET A 80 3.52 -2.95 3.50
N LYS A 81 4.18 -1.88 3.96
CA LYS A 81 5.59 -1.92 4.38
C LYS A 81 5.79 -2.30 5.85
N LYS A 82 4.77 -2.13 6.70
CA LYS A 82 4.87 -2.40 8.14
C LYS A 82 4.89 -3.90 8.41
N ILE A 83 6.09 -4.44 8.63
CA ILE A 83 6.27 -5.60 9.49
C ILE A 83 6.67 -5.04 10.84
N GLU A 84 5.74 -5.02 11.80
CA GLU A 84 6.05 -4.53 13.15
C GLU A 84 7.16 -5.37 13.75
N ARG A 85 8.18 -4.67 14.25
CA ARG A 85 9.41 -5.23 14.79
C ARG A 85 9.30 -5.60 16.26
#